data_AF-A0A9N7MP10-F1
#
_entry.id   AF-A0A9N7MP10-F1
#
_cell.length_a   1.000
_cell.length_b   1.000
_cell.length_c   1.000
_cell.angle_alpha   90.00
_cell.angle_beta   90.00
_cell.angle_gamma   90.00
#
_symmetry.space_group_name_H-M   'P 1'
#
loop_
_entity.id
_entity.type
_entity.pdbx_description
1 polymer ?
#
loop_
_entity_poly.entity_id
_entity_poly.type
_entity_poly.pdbx_seq_one_letter_code
_entity_poly.pdbx_strand_id
1 'polypeptide(L)'
;MDPSMALIKGLKTWARWVDKHIDTTNRKVFFLGISPTHSRCNGVAKLLGKKSSDTVTYPDQMKALHEVLISMKKRPFLLNITMLSAIRRDAHPSFYGGTSNNLDCSHWCLPGLPDTWNQLFYTALLSSY
;
A
#
# COMPACT_ATOMS: atom_id res chain seq x y z
N MET A 1 10.98 10.88 -18.05
CA MET A 1 11.00 11.32 -16.63
C MET A 1 11.17 10.07 -15.78
N ASP A 2 12.07 10.10 -14.81
CA ASP A 2 12.28 8.99 -13.87
C ASP A 2 11.00 8.68 -13.07
N PRO A 3 10.61 7.41 -12.85
CA PRO A 3 9.38 7.05 -12.15
C PRO A 3 9.28 7.63 -10.73
N SER A 4 10.38 7.70 -9.99
CA SER A 4 10.41 8.28 -8.65
C SER A 4 10.20 9.79 -8.69
N MET A 5 10.82 10.49 -9.66
CA MET A 5 10.56 11.91 -9.90
C MET A 5 9.10 12.18 -10.27
N ALA A 6 8.49 11.33 -11.11
CA ALA A 6 7.09 11.44 -11.48
C ALA A 6 6.17 11.26 -10.27
N LEU A 7 6.44 10.25 -9.43
CA LEU A 7 5.71 10.00 -8.18
C LEU A 7 5.80 11.20 -7.22
N ILE A 8 7.01 11.71 -6.97
CA ILE A 8 7.21 12.88 -6.11
C ILE A 8 6.43 14.10 -6.64
N LYS A 9 6.46 14.35 -7.96
CA LYS A 9 5.73 15.46 -8.58
C LYS A 9 4.21 15.32 -8.39
N GLY A 10 3.68 14.11 -8.57
CA GLY A 10 2.27 13.80 -8.31
C GLY A 10 1.89 14.01 -6.85
N LEU A 11 2.65 13.43 -5.93
CA LEU A 11 2.43 13.54 -4.49
C LEU A 11 2.53 14.99 -3.99
N LYS A 12 3.51 15.78 -4.46
CA LYS A 12 3.63 17.21 -4.12
C LYS A 12 2.44 18.02 -4.64
N THR A 13 1.84 17.63 -5.76
CA THR A 13 0.64 18.29 -6.30
C THR A 13 -0.58 17.99 -5.44
N TRP A 14 -0.77 16.73 -5.08
CA TRP A 14 -1.82 16.31 -4.14
C TRP A 14 -1.63 16.95 -2.75
N ALA A 15 -0.42 16.96 -2.21
CA ALA A 15 -0.08 17.56 -0.92
C ALA A 15 -0.46 19.04 -0.84
N ARG A 16 -0.10 19.83 -1.86
CA ARG A 16 -0.49 21.24 -1.96
C ARG A 16 -2.01 21.42 -2.04
N TRP A 17 -2.69 20.51 -2.72
CA TRP A 17 -4.15 20.55 -2.79
C TRP A 17 -4.78 20.28 -1.42
N VAL A 18 -4.29 19.29 -0.67
CA VAL A 18 -4.77 18.98 0.70
C VAL A 18 -4.54 20.16 1.63
N ASP A 19 -3.32 20.70 1.66
CA ASP A 19 -2.96 21.83 2.49
C ASP A 19 -3.85 23.05 2.20
N LYS A 20 -4.24 23.27 0.95
CA LYS A 20 -5.08 24.39 0.53
C LYS A 20 -6.58 24.18 0.78
N HIS A 21 -7.12 22.98 0.60
CA HIS A 21 -8.57 22.79 0.49
C HIS A 21 -9.22 21.95 1.60
N ILE A 22 -8.43 21.20 2.38
CA ILE A 22 -8.99 20.35 3.44
C ILE A 22 -8.93 21.07 4.77
N ASP A 23 -10.07 21.32 5.41
CA ASP A 23 -10.12 21.76 6.80
C ASP A 23 -10.03 20.55 7.73
N THR A 24 -8.97 20.48 8.54
CA THR A 24 -8.72 19.35 9.45
C THR A 24 -9.40 19.49 10.81
N THR A 25 -10.16 20.56 11.04
CA THR A 25 -10.96 20.70 12.28
C THR A 25 -12.13 19.70 12.33
N ASN A 26 -12.64 19.28 11.17
CA ASN A 26 -13.78 18.36 11.05
C ASN A 26 -13.55 17.22 10.05
N ARG A 27 -12.37 17.12 9.43
CA ARG A 27 -12.01 16.05 8.49
C ARG A 27 -10.66 15.45 8.84
N LYS A 28 -10.58 14.12 8.77
CA LYS A 28 -9.32 13.37 8.89
C LYS A 28 -8.86 12.96 7.50
N VAL A 29 -7.56 13.10 7.22
CA VAL A 29 -6.96 12.65 5.96
C VAL A 29 -6.13 11.41 6.24
N PHE A 30 -6.36 10.35 5.47
CA PHE A 30 -5.60 9.12 5.53
C PHE A 30 -4.89 8.89 4.21
N PHE A 31 -3.70 8.31 4.26
CA PHE A 31 -2.98 7.86 3.08
C PHE A 31 -2.69 6.37 3.22
N LEU A 32 -3.15 5.57 2.27
CA LEU A 32 -2.83 4.14 2.23
C LEU A 32 -1.42 3.95 1.68
N GLY A 33 -0.57 3.22 2.39
CA GLY A 33 0.77 2.86 1.94
C GLY A 33 0.77 2.03 0.65
N ILE A 34 1.97 1.77 0.12
CA ILE A 34 2.12 1.07 -1.14
C ILE A 34 1.68 -0.40 -1.00
N SER A 35 0.68 -0.80 -1.80
CA SER A 35 0.34 -2.21 -2.00
C SER A 35 1.42 -2.89 -2.85
N PRO A 36 2.12 -3.92 -2.34
CA PRO A 36 3.15 -4.61 -3.09
C PRO A 36 2.54 -5.47 -4.20
N THR A 37 3.35 -5.70 -5.24
CA THR A 37 3.12 -6.72 -6.27
C THR A 37 4.19 -7.78 -6.13
N HIS A 38 3.84 -9.05 -6.36
CA HIS A 38 4.81 -10.15 -6.33
C HIS A 38 5.13 -10.63 -7.74
N SER A 39 6.40 -10.97 -8.01
CA SER A 39 6.82 -11.54 -9.29
C SER A 39 6.21 -12.92 -9.55
N ARG A 40 5.86 -13.63 -8.47
CA ARG A 40 5.21 -14.95 -8.47
C ARG A 40 4.32 -15.09 -7.25
N CYS A 41 3.13 -15.66 -7.42
CA CYS A 41 2.15 -15.88 -6.36
C CYS A 41 1.39 -17.20 -6.58
N ASN A 42 2.03 -18.18 -7.21
CA ASN A 42 1.52 -19.53 -7.39
C ASN A 42 1.20 -20.07 -5.99
N GLY A 43 -0.07 -20.42 -5.73
CA GLY A 43 -0.66 -20.54 -4.40
C GLY A 43 0.11 -21.33 -3.33
N VAL A 44 -0.39 -21.25 -2.09
CA VAL A 44 0.20 -21.82 -0.85
C VAL A 44 0.71 -23.26 -0.99
N ALA A 45 0.06 -24.08 -1.83
CA ALA A 45 0.46 -25.46 -2.11
C ALA A 45 1.92 -25.62 -2.58
N LYS A 46 2.52 -24.61 -3.23
CA LYS A 46 3.94 -24.64 -3.65
C LYS A 46 4.88 -23.93 -2.65
N LEU A 47 4.33 -23.20 -1.68
CA LEU A 47 5.04 -22.38 -0.70
C LEU A 47 5.34 -23.13 0.60
N LEU A 48 4.63 -24.22 0.91
CA LEU A 48 4.87 -25.07 2.10
C LEU A 48 6.27 -25.72 2.14
N GLY A 49 7.07 -25.62 1.07
CA GLY A 49 8.43 -26.18 1.00
C GLY A 49 9.54 -25.18 0.71
N LYS A 50 9.26 -23.88 0.51
CA LYS A 50 10.29 -22.89 0.18
C LYS A 50 10.15 -21.65 1.04
N LYS A 51 11.10 -21.47 1.97
CA LYS A 51 11.31 -20.20 2.67
C LYS A 51 11.43 -19.10 1.61
N SER A 52 10.50 -18.15 1.62
CA SER A 52 10.56 -16.99 0.73
C SER A 52 11.77 -16.14 1.14
N SER A 53 12.87 -16.32 0.43
CA SER A 53 14.02 -15.42 0.47
C SER A 53 13.78 -14.21 -0.44
N ASP A 54 12.56 -13.68 -0.45
CA ASP A 54 12.33 -12.37 -1.05
C ASP A 54 12.70 -11.36 0.03
N THR A 55 13.88 -10.77 -0.11
CA THR A 55 14.24 -9.55 0.61
C THR A 55 13.16 -8.53 0.32
N VAL A 56 12.27 -8.30 1.30
CA VAL A 56 11.30 -7.21 1.23
C VAL A 56 12.08 -5.92 1.42
N THR A 57 12.61 -5.39 0.33
CA THR A 57 13.28 -4.10 0.32
C THR A 57 12.23 -3.01 0.51
N TYR A 58 12.47 -2.09 1.45
CA TYR A 58 11.62 -0.91 1.61
C TYR A 58 11.60 -0.14 0.27
N PRO A 59 10.47 -0.06 -0.42
CA PRO A 59 10.45 0.46 -1.79
C PRO A 59 10.91 1.92 -1.81
N ASP A 60 11.68 2.34 -2.80
CA ASP A 60 12.06 3.76 -2.94
C ASP A 60 10.82 4.67 -3.06
N GLN A 61 9.71 4.12 -3.56
CA GLN A 61 8.40 4.77 -3.56
C GLN A 61 7.92 5.15 -2.15
N MET A 62 8.22 4.32 -1.14
CA MET A 62 7.87 4.62 0.25
C MET A 62 8.75 5.72 0.84
N LYS A 63 10.02 5.85 0.41
CA LYS A 63 10.87 6.99 0.79
C LYS A 63 10.33 8.28 0.21
N ALA A 64 10.01 8.29 -1.08
CA ALA A 64 9.39 9.42 -1.77
C ALA A 64 8.05 9.83 -1.13
N LEU A 65 7.21 8.84 -0.79
CA LEU A 65 5.97 9.08 -0.06
C LEU A 65 6.24 9.75 1.29
N HIS A 66 7.13 9.16 2.10
CA HIS A 66 7.43 9.68 3.42
C HIS A 66 7.96 11.12 3.37
N GLU A 67 8.89 11.41 2.46
CA GLU A 67 9.45 12.76 2.24
C GLU A 67 8.35 13.80 1.96
N VAL A 68 7.39 13.47 1.10
CA VAL A 68 6.30 14.39 0.80
C VAL A 68 5.36 14.55 2.00
N LEU A 69 4.97 13.46 2.67
CA LEU A 69 4.03 13.54 3.79
C LEU A 69 4.56 14.35 4.97
N ILE A 70 5.85 14.23 5.30
CA ILE A 70 6.45 15.02 6.39
C ILE A 70 6.55 16.51 6.03
N SER A 71 6.57 16.86 4.74
CA SER A 71 6.62 18.26 4.28
C SER A 71 5.25 18.96 4.31
N MET A 72 4.15 18.22 4.49
CA MET A 72 2.80 18.76 4.51
C MET A 72 2.50 19.53 5.78
N LYS A 73 1.69 20.60 5.66
CA LYS A 73 1.14 21.31 6.83
C LYS A 73 0.03 20.49 7.49
N LYS A 74 -0.87 19.93 6.68
CA LYS A 74 -2.00 19.09 7.11
C LYS A 74 -1.65 17.64 6.86
N ARG A 75 -0.77 17.11 7.71
CA ARG A 75 -0.20 15.76 7.54
C ARG A 75 -1.30 14.70 7.63
N PRO A 76 -1.41 13.80 6.64
CA PRO A 76 -2.33 12.68 6.73
C PRO A 76 -1.80 11.62 7.70
N PHE A 77 -2.71 10.82 8.24
CA PHE A 77 -2.34 9.58 8.92
C PHE A 77 -1.93 8.53 7.86
N LEU A 78 -0.68 8.09 7.90
CA LEU A 78 -0.17 7.05 6.99
C LEU A 78 -0.54 5.66 7.51
N LEU A 79 -1.43 4.97 6.79
CA LEU A 79 -1.68 3.55 6.98
C LEU A 79 -0.54 2.76 6.31
N ASN A 80 0.54 2.52 7.06
CA ASN A 80 1.73 1.83 6.56
C ASN A 80 1.51 0.32 6.43
N ILE A 81 0.82 -0.07 5.36
CA ILE A 81 0.50 -1.46 5.03
C ILE A 81 1.61 -2.19 4.24
N THR A 82 2.68 -1.50 3.82
CA THR A 82 3.60 -2.02 2.81
C THR A 82 4.31 -3.30 3.26
N MET A 83 4.94 -3.28 4.44
CA MET A 83 5.73 -4.42 4.93
C MET A 83 4.84 -5.61 5.32
N LEU A 84 3.73 -5.35 6.02
CA LEU A 84 2.78 -6.42 6.38
C LEU A 84 2.15 -7.06 5.14
N SER A 85 2.00 -6.32 4.05
CA SER A 85 1.42 -6.83 2.81
C SER A 85 2.45 -7.61 1.99
N ALA A 86 3.72 -7.24 2.07
CA ALA A 86 4.79 -7.88 1.32
C ALA A 86 5.10 -9.30 1.80
N ILE A 87 4.74 -9.64 3.05
CA ILE A 87 4.85 -11.01 3.55
C ILE A 87 3.64 -11.88 3.16
N ARG A 88 2.62 -11.31 2.52
CA ARG A 88 1.32 -11.96 2.26
C ARG A 88 1.13 -12.40 0.81
N ARG A 89 2.16 -12.95 0.18
CA ARG A 89 2.08 -13.52 -1.18
C ARG A 89 0.96 -14.54 -1.35
N ASP A 90 0.61 -15.24 -0.27
CA ASP A 90 -0.49 -16.21 -0.20
C ASP A 90 -1.87 -15.61 -0.48
N ALA A 91 -2.04 -14.30 -0.30
CA ALA A 91 -3.34 -13.63 -0.36
C ALA A 91 -3.72 -13.14 -1.78
N HIS A 92 -2.93 -13.45 -2.81
CA HIS A 92 -3.22 -13.09 -4.20
C HIS A 92 -4.16 -14.09 -4.90
N PRO A 93 -5.02 -13.64 -5.84
CA PRO A 93 -5.88 -14.49 -6.65
C PRO A 93 -5.11 -15.51 -7.49
N SER A 94 -3.86 -15.21 -7.88
CA SER A 94 -3.04 -16.14 -8.65
C SER A 94 -3.75 -16.53 -9.95
N PHE A 95 -3.88 -17.82 -10.23
CA PHE A 95 -4.63 -18.35 -11.38
C PHE A 95 -6.14 -18.02 -11.36
N TYR A 96 -6.71 -17.63 -10.22
CA TYR A 96 -8.11 -17.28 -10.09
C TYR A 96 -8.42 -15.81 -10.44
N GLY A 97 -7.41 -15.03 -10.87
CA GLY A 97 -7.56 -13.62 -11.27
C GLY A 97 -8.23 -13.38 -12.63
N GLY A 98 -8.69 -14.43 -13.32
CA GLY A 98 -9.56 -14.29 -14.50
C GLY A 98 -8.87 -13.94 -15.83
N THR A 99 -7.54 -13.85 -15.90
CA THR A 99 -6.82 -13.70 -17.18
C THR A 99 -6.16 -15.01 -17.59
N SER A 100 -6.58 -15.57 -18.73
CA SER A 100 -6.02 -16.80 -19.28
C SER A 100 -4.52 -16.63 -19.52
N ASN A 101 -3.71 -17.45 -18.84
CA ASN A 101 -2.24 -17.58 -18.91
C ASN A 101 -1.38 -16.66 -18.03
N ASN A 102 -1.93 -15.73 -17.25
CA ASN A 102 -1.13 -14.89 -16.35
C ASN A 102 -1.56 -15.05 -14.88
N LEU A 103 -0.57 -15.02 -13.98
CA LEU A 103 -0.83 -14.98 -12.54
C LEU A 103 -1.20 -13.55 -12.14
N ASP A 104 -2.34 -13.37 -11.47
CA ASP A 104 -2.63 -12.11 -10.81
C ASP A 104 -1.94 -12.07 -9.44
N CYS A 105 -0.80 -11.38 -9.40
CA CYS A 105 0.02 -11.18 -8.21
C CYS A 105 0.04 -9.71 -7.76
N SER A 106 -0.93 -8.91 -8.23
CA SER A 106 -1.08 -7.49 -7.90
C SER A 106 -2.35 -7.21 -7.11
N HIS A 107 -3.45 -7.94 -7.38
CA HIS A 107 -4.72 -7.81 -6.66
C HIS A 107 -4.80 -8.80 -5.51
N TRP A 108 -5.81 -8.68 -4.66
CA TRP A 108 -5.95 -9.48 -3.45
C TRP A 108 -7.28 -10.25 -3.46
N CYS A 109 -7.26 -11.49 -2.97
CA CYS A 109 -8.50 -12.24 -2.71
C CYS A 109 -9.36 -11.53 -1.66
N LEU A 110 -10.68 -11.72 -1.76
CA LEU A 110 -11.65 -11.33 -0.74
C LEU A 110 -12.50 -12.57 -0.33
N PRO A 111 -12.69 -12.83 0.97
CA PRO A 111 -12.04 -12.16 2.12
C PRO A 111 -10.52 -12.37 2.11
N GLY A 112 -9.75 -11.44 2.67
CA GLY A 112 -8.29 -11.48 2.61
C GLY A 112 -7.56 -10.27 3.16
N LEU A 113 -6.37 -10.00 2.62
CA LEU A 113 -5.47 -8.95 3.12
C LEU A 113 -6.12 -7.54 3.20
N PRO A 114 -6.95 -7.10 2.24
CA PRO A 114 -7.63 -5.81 2.34
C PRO A 114 -8.52 -5.68 3.58
N ASP A 115 -9.02 -6.78 4.15
CA ASP A 115 -9.81 -6.76 5.38
C ASP A 115 -8.94 -6.33 6.57
N THR A 116 -7.68 -6.77 6.63
CA THR A 116 -6.70 -6.29 7.63
C THR A 116 -6.42 -4.79 7.45
N TRP A 117 -6.31 -4.30 6.22
CA TRP A 117 -6.12 -2.86 5.97
C TRP A 117 -7.32 -2.05 6.48
N ASN A 118 -8.53 -2.56 6.27
CA ASN A 118 -9.77 -1.94 6.76
C ASN A 118 -9.85 -1.96 8.30
N GLN A 119 -9.37 -3.02 8.96
CA GLN A 119 -9.28 -3.06 10.42
C GLN A 119 -8.29 -2.02 10.97
N LEU A 120 -7.13 -1.85 10.33
CA LEU A 120 -6.17 -0.81 10.68
C LEU A 120 -6.75 0.60 10.45
N PHE A 121 -7.44 0.80 9.33
CA PHE A 121 -8.14 2.05 9.05
C PHE A 121 -9.21 2.34 10.09
N TYR A 122 -10.07 1.37 10.42
CA TYR A 122 -11.12 1.51 11.43
C TYR A 122 -10.54 1.87 12.80
N THR A 123 -9.45 1.21 13.19
CA THR A 123 -8.72 1.53 14.42
C THR A 123 -8.20 2.96 14.41
N ALA A 124 -7.53 3.39 13.33
CA ALA A 124 -7.02 4.75 13.20
C ALA A 124 -8.12 5.82 13.10
N LEU A 125 -9.28 5.47 12.53
CA LEU A 125 -10.43 6.35 12.41
C LEU A 125 -11.06 6.65 13.78
N LEU A 126 -11.23 5.61 14.59
CA LEU A 126 -11.87 5.69 15.90
C LEU A 126 -10.94 6.11 17.03
N SER A 127 -9.65 5.85 16.89
CA SER A 127 -8.65 6.35 17.84
C SER A 127 -8.53 7.86 17.62
N SER A 128 -8.96 8.65 18.61
CA SER A 128 -8.76 10.10 18.62
C SER A 128 -7.25 10.39 18.73
N TYR A 129 -6.67 10.93 17.66
CA TYR A 129 -5.33 11.51 17.63
C TYR A 129 -5.44 13.03 17.63
#